data_AF-A0A3D4IET8-F1
#
_entry.id   AF-A0A3D4IET8-F1
#
_cell.length_a   1.000
_cell.length_b   1.000
_cell.length_c   1.000
_cell.angle_alpha   90.00
_cell.angle_beta   90.00
_cell.angle_gamma   90.00
#
_symmetry.space_group_name_H-M   'P 1'
#
loop_
_entity.id
_entity.type
_entity.pdbx_description
1 polymer ?
#
loop_
_entity_poly.entity_id
_entity_poly.type
_entity_poly.pdbx_seq_one_letter_code
_entity_poly.pdbx_strand_id
1 'polypeptide(L)'
;MRPLLLLILLLLSPLLRAQAVLENPTFRMQLDGRGRVLSLFDKTQRHEYAYRDTASVLMQVRDIDHIWHAPSAMKWNARNKVLSLFFRPSRIRVDIRVEQKSTHLVFEVTKAMPTVQIDRVLWGSFTTTIQETIGEIVGVVRNGQFAIGIQALNLKTIGGYPKNDEGYDGSRGSTALPTRWGSTLQAYSINRSRTRLADVWNGAFKNMPIEPLEKETVTGSKIALFGVPAGEALDTIGAIEQAEGLPHPVYKGVWIKKSPQMGRSYIISNFDEGQVDEMIAHTKRAGLMSLYHEGPFKTWGTYDWNPLFFPNGTAGVKRAVEKAHAADIHFGVHTLTNFINPTDPYVSPTPDKRLVKRGSSALTEAITADATIIPIASPEYFDYNQDNWLRLVRIGDELIRYRAVSKTAPYQLLDCQRGAFGSTATAHPKTAEIAKLFDHAYEVVFPNLSLQYEIARNLAQLFNDTGID
;
A
#
# COMPACT_ATOMS: atom_id res chain seq x y z
N MET A 1 -78.73 14.56 -1.06
CA MET A 1 -77.38 15.14 -1.25
C MET A 1 -76.69 15.12 0.10
N ARG A 2 -75.53 14.54 0.41
CA ARG A 2 -74.52 13.63 -0.18
C ARG A 2 -73.86 12.99 1.06
N PRO A 3 -73.49 11.69 1.09
CA PRO A 3 -72.73 11.15 2.20
C PRO A 3 -71.25 11.57 2.06
N LEU A 4 -70.65 12.03 3.15
CA LEU A 4 -69.24 12.39 3.21
C LEU A 4 -68.43 11.10 3.39
N LEU A 5 -67.82 10.61 2.31
CA LEU A 5 -66.89 9.49 2.34
C LEU A 5 -65.55 9.98 2.91
N LEU A 6 -65.19 9.53 4.11
CA LEU A 6 -63.88 9.77 4.70
C LEU A 6 -62.89 8.76 4.07
N LEU A 7 -62.10 9.20 3.11
CA LEU A 7 -61.08 8.38 2.45
C LEU A 7 -59.83 8.35 3.33
N ILE A 8 -59.61 7.25 4.06
CA ILE A 8 -58.36 6.99 4.79
C ILE A 8 -57.30 6.57 3.77
N LEU A 9 -56.41 7.50 3.40
CA LEU A 9 -55.21 7.19 2.64
C LEU A 9 -54.20 6.49 3.58
N LEU A 10 -54.17 5.16 3.54
CA LEU A 10 -53.06 4.38 4.09
C LEU A 10 -51.81 4.64 3.24
N LEU A 11 -50.98 5.58 3.67
CA LEU A 11 -49.60 5.74 3.20
C LEU A 11 -48.80 4.48 3.58
N LEU A 12 -48.86 3.45 2.73
CA LEU A 12 -47.94 2.32 2.73
C LEU A 12 -46.56 2.83 2.30
N SER A 13 -45.82 3.43 3.24
CA SER A 13 -44.38 3.58 3.10
C SER A 13 -43.77 2.20 2.87
N PRO A 14 -43.02 1.97 1.78
CA PRO A 14 -42.41 0.67 1.54
C PRO A 14 -41.41 0.42 2.67
N LEU A 15 -41.75 -0.50 3.58
CA LEU A 15 -40.81 -1.05 4.54
C LEU A 15 -39.60 -1.53 3.75
N LEU A 16 -38.44 -0.90 3.97
CA LEU A 16 -37.15 -1.36 3.46
C LEU A 16 -36.95 -2.79 3.94
N ARG A 17 -37.20 -3.78 3.08
CA ARG A 17 -37.00 -5.19 3.39
C ARG A 17 -35.55 -5.57 3.10
N ALA A 18 -34.91 -6.22 4.07
CA ALA A 18 -33.62 -6.85 3.86
C ALA A 18 -33.76 -7.94 2.78
N GLN A 19 -32.90 -7.89 1.77
CA GLN A 19 -32.77 -8.94 0.76
C GLN A 19 -31.69 -9.96 1.17
N ALA A 20 -30.67 -9.53 1.90
CA ALA A 20 -29.67 -10.42 2.49
C ALA A 20 -29.53 -10.14 3.99
N VAL A 21 -29.48 -11.22 4.78
CA VAL A 21 -29.13 -11.22 6.20
C VAL A 21 -27.88 -12.09 6.32
N LEU A 22 -26.79 -11.48 6.78
CA LEU A 22 -25.48 -12.11 6.90
C LEU A 22 -25.07 -12.01 8.37
N GLU A 23 -24.72 -13.11 9.01
CA GLU A 23 -24.44 -13.13 10.43
C GLU A 23 -23.38 -14.16 10.82
N ASN A 24 -22.78 -13.90 11.98
CA ASN A 24 -22.00 -14.84 12.76
C ASN A 24 -22.62 -14.90 14.18
N PRO A 25 -21.99 -15.55 15.18
CA PRO A 25 -22.55 -15.62 16.54
C PRO A 25 -22.84 -14.27 17.19
N THR A 26 -21.97 -13.26 17.01
CA THR A 26 -22.00 -11.98 17.73
C THR A 26 -22.53 -10.80 16.91
N PHE A 27 -22.51 -10.90 15.59
CA PHE A 27 -22.77 -9.80 14.68
C PHE A 27 -23.71 -10.19 13.55
N ARG A 28 -24.60 -9.27 13.17
CA ARG A 28 -25.48 -9.40 12.01
C ARG A 28 -25.44 -8.14 11.17
N MET A 29 -25.29 -8.33 9.87
CA MET A 29 -25.43 -7.30 8.84
C MET A 29 -26.69 -7.57 8.00
N GLN A 30 -27.44 -6.51 7.66
CA GLN A 30 -28.56 -6.60 6.73
C GLN A 30 -28.38 -5.66 5.55
N LEU A 31 -28.69 -6.16 4.35
CA LEU A 31 -28.60 -5.42 3.10
C LEU A 31 -29.96 -5.37 2.39
N ASP A 32 -30.34 -4.21 1.84
CA ASP A 32 -31.55 -4.07 1.03
C ASP A 32 -31.35 -4.49 -0.44
N GLY A 33 -32.41 -4.41 -1.25
CA GLY A 33 -32.37 -4.74 -2.69
C GLY A 33 -31.55 -3.79 -3.56
N ARG A 34 -30.88 -2.78 -2.98
CA ARG A 34 -29.90 -1.90 -3.63
C ARG A 34 -28.52 -2.04 -3.00
N GLY A 35 -28.30 -2.98 -2.08
CA GLY A 35 -27.02 -3.14 -1.39
C GLY A 35 -26.75 -2.05 -0.35
N ARG A 36 -27.78 -1.34 0.11
CA ARG A 36 -27.68 -0.42 1.25
C ARG A 36 -27.59 -1.22 2.54
N VAL A 37 -26.73 -0.77 3.45
CA VAL A 37 -26.58 -1.35 4.79
C VAL A 37 -27.71 -0.85 5.66
N LEU A 38 -28.61 -1.75 6.04
CA LEU A 38 -29.76 -1.45 6.91
C LEU A 38 -29.45 -1.64 8.39
N SER A 39 -28.49 -2.53 8.69
CA SER A 39 -28.21 -2.97 10.05
C SER A 39 -26.76 -3.44 10.18
N LEU A 40 -26.16 -3.08 11.32
CA LEU A 40 -24.87 -3.52 11.86
C LEU A 40 -25.14 -3.86 13.33
N PHE A 41 -25.75 -5.01 13.56
CA PHE A 41 -26.38 -5.37 14.82
C PHE A 41 -25.48 -6.22 15.69
N ASP A 42 -25.30 -5.79 16.93
CA ASP A 42 -24.72 -6.57 18.02
C ASP A 42 -25.77 -7.55 18.55
N LYS A 43 -25.55 -8.84 18.33
CA LYS A 43 -26.43 -9.92 18.77
C LYS A 43 -26.30 -10.21 20.27
N THR A 44 -25.20 -9.81 20.89
CA THR A 44 -24.90 -10.07 22.30
C THR A 44 -25.68 -9.12 23.21
N GLN A 45 -25.66 -7.82 22.91
CA GLN A 45 -26.40 -6.78 23.65
C GLN A 45 -27.72 -6.37 22.98
N ARG A 46 -28.02 -6.93 21.80
CA ARG A 46 -29.20 -6.61 20.99
C ARG A 46 -29.27 -5.11 20.62
N HIS A 47 -28.12 -4.54 20.25
CA HIS A 47 -27.99 -3.13 19.93
C HIS A 47 -27.72 -2.89 18.44
N GLU A 48 -28.33 -1.86 17.87
CA GLU A 48 -28.10 -1.46 16.48
C GLU A 48 -27.01 -0.38 16.43
N TYR A 49 -25.97 -0.62 15.65
CA TYR A 49 -24.90 0.35 15.44
C TYR A 49 -24.94 1.01 14.06
N ALA A 50 -25.77 0.57 13.10
CA ALA A 50 -25.86 1.25 11.82
C ALA A 50 -26.45 2.66 11.96
N TYR A 51 -25.70 3.67 11.50
CA TYR A 51 -26.24 5.02 11.37
C TYR A 51 -27.16 5.11 10.14
N ARG A 52 -28.40 5.57 10.32
CA ARG A 52 -29.46 5.47 9.29
C ARG A 52 -29.71 6.74 8.49
N ASP A 53 -29.25 7.90 8.96
CA ASP A 53 -29.52 9.18 8.29
C ASP A 53 -28.53 9.48 7.16
N THR A 54 -27.56 8.60 6.92
CA THR A 54 -26.61 8.69 5.81
C THR A 54 -26.65 7.40 4.99
N ALA A 55 -26.53 7.52 3.67
CA ALA A 55 -26.49 6.36 2.79
C ALA A 55 -25.18 5.57 3.02
N SER A 56 -25.31 4.35 3.52
CA SER A 56 -24.25 3.35 3.57
C SER A 56 -24.56 2.22 2.61
N VAL A 57 -23.60 1.83 1.78
CA VAL A 57 -23.74 0.74 0.81
C VAL A 57 -22.58 -0.24 0.96
N LEU A 58 -22.80 -1.50 0.59
CA LEU A 58 -21.76 -2.54 0.66
C LEU A 58 -20.54 -2.16 -0.18
N MET A 59 -20.77 -1.63 -1.38
CA MET A 59 -19.70 -1.25 -2.30
C MET A 59 -20.15 -0.14 -3.25
N GLN A 60 -19.22 0.74 -3.59
CA GLN A 60 -19.31 1.71 -4.70
C GLN A 60 -18.26 1.39 -5.76
N VAL A 61 -18.49 1.85 -6.99
CA VAL A 61 -17.54 1.73 -8.11
C VAL A 61 -17.20 3.12 -8.62
N ARG A 62 -15.91 3.39 -8.84
CA ARG A 62 -15.45 4.53 -9.63
C ARG A 62 -15.20 4.07 -11.06
N ASP A 63 -15.83 4.72 -12.02
CA ASP A 63 -15.58 4.44 -13.44
C ASP A 63 -14.31 5.14 -13.93
N ILE A 64 -14.01 4.97 -15.22
CA ILE A 64 -12.84 5.58 -15.85
C ILE A 64 -12.91 7.09 -15.99
N ASP A 65 -14.13 7.65 -15.94
CA ASP A 65 -14.39 9.09 -15.99
C ASP A 65 -14.31 9.69 -14.57
N HIS A 66 -13.81 8.91 -13.61
CA HIS A 66 -13.61 9.27 -12.21
C HIS A 66 -14.91 9.54 -11.45
N ILE A 67 -16.05 9.04 -11.93
CA ILE A 67 -17.37 9.21 -11.30
C ILE A 67 -17.67 8.03 -10.37
N TRP A 68 -18.08 8.32 -9.13
CA TRP A 68 -18.52 7.33 -8.17
C TRP A 68 -19.99 6.94 -8.38
N HIS A 69 -20.25 5.64 -8.43
CA HIS A 69 -21.57 5.05 -8.60
C HIS A 69 -21.91 4.19 -7.38
N ALA A 70 -23.07 4.49 -6.77
CA ALA A 70 -23.72 3.56 -5.85
C ALA A 70 -24.51 2.49 -6.63
N PRO A 71 -24.69 1.29 -6.05
CA PRO A 71 -25.48 0.23 -6.66
C PRO A 71 -26.94 0.66 -6.85
N SER A 72 -27.43 0.52 -8.07
CA SER A 72 -28.83 0.77 -8.42
C SER A 72 -29.74 -0.41 -8.07
N ALA A 73 -29.17 -1.62 -8.01
CA ALA A 73 -29.85 -2.85 -7.61
C ALA A 73 -28.83 -3.87 -7.08
N MET A 74 -29.32 -4.77 -6.22
CA MET A 74 -28.64 -5.94 -5.70
C MET A 74 -29.51 -7.18 -5.90
N LYS A 75 -28.87 -8.33 -6.17
CA LYS A 75 -29.50 -9.65 -6.12
C LYS A 75 -28.68 -10.57 -5.22
N TRP A 76 -29.33 -11.14 -4.21
CA TRP A 76 -28.74 -12.17 -3.35
C TRP A 76 -29.12 -13.58 -3.81
N ASN A 77 -28.12 -14.43 -4.06
CA ASN A 77 -28.29 -15.85 -4.29
C ASN A 77 -27.73 -16.62 -3.09
N ALA A 78 -28.61 -17.00 -2.16
CA ALA A 78 -28.24 -17.73 -0.95
C ALA A 78 -27.61 -19.10 -1.23
N ARG A 79 -28.07 -19.81 -2.27
CA ARG A 79 -27.57 -21.16 -2.63
C ARG A 79 -26.10 -21.12 -3.03
N ASN A 80 -25.73 -20.12 -3.83
CA ASN A 80 -24.36 -19.97 -4.33
C ASN A 80 -23.52 -19.03 -3.46
N LYS A 81 -24.14 -18.40 -2.45
CA LYS A 81 -23.54 -17.37 -1.59
C LYS A 81 -22.94 -16.20 -2.37
N VAL A 82 -23.66 -15.71 -3.38
CA VAL A 82 -23.22 -14.60 -4.25
C VAL A 82 -24.18 -13.43 -4.19
N LEU A 83 -23.64 -12.23 -3.96
CA LEU A 83 -24.31 -10.94 -4.14
C LEU A 83 -23.91 -10.34 -5.49
N SER A 84 -24.89 -10.01 -6.34
CA SER A 84 -24.66 -9.30 -7.60
C SER A 84 -25.11 -7.84 -7.48
N LEU A 85 -24.18 -6.90 -7.62
CA LEU A 85 -24.43 -5.47 -7.64
C LEU A 85 -24.47 -4.94 -9.08
N PHE A 86 -25.44 -4.08 -9.37
CA PHE A 86 -25.66 -3.48 -10.69
C PHE A 86 -25.57 -1.96 -10.59
N PHE A 87 -24.70 -1.35 -11.39
CA PHE A 87 -24.43 0.09 -11.39
C PHE A 87 -24.97 0.70 -12.69
N ARG A 88 -25.86 1.69 -12.57
CA ARG A 88 -26.44 2.44 -13.69
C ARG A 88 -26.15 3.93 -13.45
N PRO A 89 -25.79 4.69 -14.49
CA PRO A 89 -25.83 4.34 -15.92
C PRO A 89 -24.61 3.58 -16.46
N SER A 90 -23.55 3.38 -15.67
CA SER A 90 -22.27 2.81 -16.13
C SER A 90 -22.35 1.36 -16.67
N ARG A 91 -23.46 0.64 -16.46
CA ARG A 91 -23.65 -0.76 -16.88
C ARG A 91 -22.63 -1.72 -16.28
N ILE A 92 -21.95 -1.31 -15.22
CA ILE A 92 -21.01 -2.15 -14.48
C ILE A 92 -21.81 -3.14 -13.63
N ARG A 93 -21.30 -4.37 -13.56
CA ARG A 93 -21.78 -5.43 -12.67
C ARG A 93 -20.61 -5.97 -11.86
N VAL A 94 -20.83 -6.14 -10.56
CA VAL A 94 -19.87 -6.76 -9.65
C VAL A 94 -20.54 -7.94 -8.94
N ASP A 95 -19.95 -9.13 -9.03
CA ASP A 95 -20.37 -10.32 -8.29
C ASP A 95 -19.42 -10.56 -7.11
N ILE A 96 -20.00 -10.63 -5.92
CA ILE A 96 -19.31 -10.74 -4.63
C ILE A 96 -19.66 -12.09 -4.00
N ARG A 97 -18.65 -12.93 -3.75
CA ARG A 97 -18.82 -14.13 -2.92
C ARG A 97 -18.84 -13.73 -1.45
N VAL A 98 -19.73 -14.35 -0.70
CA VAL A 98 -19.90 -14.13 0.74
C VAL A 98 -19.66 -15.41 1.52
N GLU A 99 -18.84 -15.34 2.56
CA GLU A 99 -18.71 -16.44 3.53
C GLU A 99 -19.02 -15.93 4.93
N GLN A 100 -19.81 -16.71 5.68
CA GLN A 100 -20.16 -16.42 7.07
C GLN A 100 -19.31 -17.34 7.94
N LYS A 101 -18.19 -16.84 8.46
CA LYS A 101 -17.34 -17.55 9.40
C LYS A 101 -17.75 -17.18 10.82
N SER A 102 -17.38 -18.00 11.80
CA SER A 102 -17.67 -17.72 13.22
C SER A 102 -17.04 -16.40 13.68
N THR A 103 -15.86 -16.05 13.17
CA THR A 103 -15.13 -14.84 13.57
C THR A 103 -15.52 -13.60 12.76
N HIS A 104 -15.92 -13.76 11.49
CA HIS A 104 -16.15 -12.63 10.58
C HIS A 104 -16.99 -12.99 9.35
N LEU A 105 -17.49 -11.97 8.68
CA LEU A 105 -18.07 -12.06 7.34
C LEU A 105 -16.99 -11.78 6.29
N VAL A 106 -16.84 -12.65 5.30
CA VAL A 106 -15.92 -12.46 4.17
C VAL A 106 -16.69 -11.94 2.97
N PHE A 107 -16.15 -10.93 2.30
CA PHE A 107 -16.62 -10.46 0.99
C PHE A 107 -15.48 -10.48 -0.01
N GLU A 108 -15.67 -11.12 -1.16
CA GLU A 108 -14.66 -11.21 -2.22
C GLU A 108 -15.28 -10.83 -3.58
N VAL A 109 -14.69 -9.88 -4.29
CA VAL A 109 -15.04 -9.62 -5.70
C VAL A 109 -14.58 -10.80 -6.54
N THR A 110 -15.52 -11.64 -6.97
CA THR A 110 -15.22 -12.77 -7.86
C THR A 110 -15.29 -12.40 -9.33
N LYS A 111 -16.03 -11.33 -9.66
CA LYS A 111 -16.17 -10.82 -11.02
C LYS A 111 -16.53 -9.35 -11.01
N ALA A 112 -15.89 -8.56 -11.85
CA ALA A 112 -16.24 -7.16 -12.07
C ALA A 112 -16.16 -6.85 -13.57
N MET A 113 -17.27 -6.47 -14.20
CA MET A 113 -17.36 -6.29 -15.64
C MET A 113 -18.21 -5.08 -16.06
N PRO A 114 -17.89 -4.44 -17.19
CA PRO A 114 -16.67 -4.64 -17.98
C PRO A 114 -15.45 -4.05 -17.27
N THR A 115 -14.39 -4.83 -17.09
CA THR A 115 -13.19 -4.45 -16.32
C THR A 115 -12.57 -3.13 -16.81
N VAL A 116 -12.58 -2.91 -18.12
CA VAL A 116 -12.03 -1.72 -18.76
C VAL A 116 -12.74 -0.43 -18.37
N GLN A 117 -13.97 -0.51 -17.84
CA GLN A 117 -14.72 0.66 -17.37
C GLN A 117 -14.52 0.94 -15.87
N ILE A 118 -13.78 0.10 -15.15
CA ILE A 118 -13.64 0.20 -13.69
C ILE A 118 -12.26 0.77 -13.36
N ASP A 119 -12.23 1.93 -12.68
CA ASP A 119 -11.02 2.48 -12.09
C ASP A 119 -10.80 1.93 -10.68
N ARG A 120 -11.83 1.96 -9.84
CA ARG A 120 -11.74 1.56 -8.42
C ARG A 120 -13.02 0.91 -7.93
N VAL A 121 -12.89 0.14 -6.87
CA VAL A 121 -14.02 -0.24 -6.01
C VAL A 121 -13.76 0.24 -4.58
N LEU A 122 -14.81 0.66 -3.89
CA LEU A 122 -14.78 1.06 -2.49
C LEU A 122 -15.76 0.18 -1.73
N TRP A 123 -15.26 -0.59 -0.77
CA TRP A 123 -16.05 -1.28 0.24
C TRP A 123 -16.54 -0.28 1.28
N GLY A 124 -17.85 -0.25 1.50
CA GLY A 124 -18.49 0.75 2.34
C GLY A 124 -18.65 2.11 1.64
N SER A 125 -18.62 3.23 2.37
CA SER A 125 -18.31 3.33 3.81
C SER A 125 -19.40 2.71 4.70
N PHE A 126 -19.02 1.81 5.60
CA PHE A 126 -19.91 1.25 6.62
C PHE A 126 -20.05 2.28 7.75
N THR A 127 -21.25 2.82 7.92
CA THR A 127 -21.51 3.91 8.85
C THR A 127 -22.00 3.36 10.19
N THR A 128 -21.26 3.63 11.27
CA THR A 128 -21.61 3.18 12.62
C THR A 128 -21.93 4.36 13.54
N THR A 129 -22.65 4.15 14.63
CA THR A 129 -22.92 5.17 15.66
C THR A 129 -21.82 5.27 16.73
N ILE A 130 -20.77 4.44 16.66
CA ILE A 130 -19.66 4.39 17.62
C ILE A 130 -18.72 5.59 17.39
N GLN A 131 -18.37 6.31 18.46
CA GLN A 131 -17.57 7.55 18.43
C GLN A 131 -16.32 7.51 19.31
N GLU A 132 -16.23 6.55 20.22
CA GLU A 132 -15.37 6.62 21.39
C GLU A 132 -13.90 6.32 21.06
N THR A 133 -13.64 5.18 20.41
CA THR A 133 -12.29 4.79 19.97
C THR A 133 -12.31 4.48 18.48
N ILE A 134 -11.52 5.22 17.70
CA ILE A 134 -11.41 5.07 16.24
C ILE A 134 -9.96 4.69 15.91
N GLY A 135 -9.75 3.47 15.44
CA GLY A 135 -8.46 3.01 14.93
C GLY A 135 -8.32 3.29 13.45
N GLU A 136 -7.79 4.46 13.07
CA GLU A 136 -7.79 4.93 11.67
C GLU A 136 -6.99 4.03 10.71
N ILE A 137 -5.97 3.32 11.24
CA ILE A 137 -5.13 2.36 10.50
C ILE A 137 -5.71 0.96 10.61
N VAL A 138 -5.88 0.48 11.84
CA VAL A 138 -6.29 -0.90 12.15
C VAL A 138 -7.68 -1.22 11.60
N GLY A 139 -8.53 -0.21 11.43
CA GLY A 139 -9.87 -0.38 10.87
C GLY A 139 -10.85 -0.93 11.90
N VAL A 140 -10.76 -0.50 13.16
CA VAL A 140 -11.69 -0.88 14.23
C VAL A 140 -12.26 0.35 14.90
N VAL A 141 -13.57 0.38 15.08
CA VAL A 141 -14.28 1.38 15.89
C VAL A 141 -14.90 0.68 17.09
N ARG A 142 -14.72 1.24 18.28
CA ARG A 142 -15.09 0.56 19.52
C ARG A 142 -15.58 1.52 20.60
N ASN A 143 -16.67 1.13 21.28
CA ASN A 143 -17.11 1.72 22.54
C ASN A 143 -16.79 0.79 23.72
N GLY A 144 -17.33 1.06 24.91
CA GLY A 144 -17.09 0.22 26.08
C GLY A 144 -17.64 -1.22 25.99
N GLN A 145 -18.53 -1.51 25.04
CA GLN A 145 -19.29 -2.77 24.96
C GLN A 145 -19.01 -3.56 23.68
N PHE A 146 -18.91 -2.90 22.54
CA PHE A 146 -18.84 -3.54 21.23
C PHE A 146 -17.79 -2.87 20.33
N ALA A 147 -17.19 -3.67 19.46
CA ALA A 147 -16.27 -3.26 18.43
C ALA A 147 -16.78 -3.74 17.07
N ILE A 148 -16.67 -2.88 16.05
CA ILE A 148 -16.90 -3.25 14.64
C ILE A 148 -15.60 -2.98 13.90
N GLY A 149 -15.17 -3.92 13.06
CA GLY A 149 -13.94 -3.79 12.30
C GLY A 149 -14.02 -4.27 10.87
N ILE A 150 -13.18 -3.66 10.03
CA ILE A 150 -12.91 -4.05 8.65
C ILE A 150 -11.42 -4.39 8.50
N GLN A 151 -11.11 -5.50 7.83
CA GLN A 151 -9.74 -5.91 7.57
C GLN A 151 -9.57 -6.31 6.11
N ALA A 152 -8.53 -5.79 5.46
CA ALA A 152 -8.15 -6.24 4.13
C ALA A 152 -7.59 -7.67 4.19
N LEU A 153 -8.03 -8.54 3.29
CA LEU A 153 -7.66 -9.96 3.29
C LEU A 153 -6.63 -10.32 2.21
N ASN A 154 -6.12 -9.35 1.46
CA ASN A 154 -5.04 -9.53 0.49
C ASN A 154 -4.45 -8.18 0.03
N LEU A 155 -3.34 -8.26 -0.72
CA LEU A 155 -2.61 -7.11 -1.28
C LEU A 155 -3.43 -6.29 -2.30
N LYS A 156 -4.52 -6.83 -2.86
CA LYS A 156 -5.39 -6.09 -3.80
C LYS A 156 -6.23 -5.05 -3.09
N THR A 157 -6.43 -5.19 -1.78
CA THR A 157 -7.35 -4.39 -0.99
C THR A 157 -6.58 -3.53 -0.01
N ILE A 158 -6.84 -2.23 -0.04
CA ILE A 158 -6.17 -1.23 0.78
C ILE A 158 -7.19 -0.70 1.78
N GLY A 159 -6.84 -0.69 3.07
CA GLY A 159 -7.66 -0.02 4.08
C GLY A 159 -7.75 1.48 3.80
N GLY A 160 -8.96 2.03 3.81
CA GLY A 160 -9.19 3.46 3.69
C GLY A 160 -9.93 3.94 2.45
N TYR A 161 -9.75 5.22 2.13
CA TYR A 161 -10.41 5.90 1.02
C TYR A 161 -9.39 6.30 -0.06
N PRO A 162 -9.70 6.10 -1.34
CA PRO A 162 -8.86 6.52 -2.46
C PRO A 162 -8.86 8.06 -2.63
N LYS A 163 -8.07 8.77 -1.83
CA LYS A 163 -8.01 10.24 -1.82
C LYS A 163 -7.33 10.85 -3.06
N ASN A 164 -6.46 10.11 -3.72
CA ASN A 164 -5.71 10.58 -4.88
C ASN A 164 -5.54 9.48 -5.93
N ASP A 165 -4.98 9.87 -7.07
CA ASP A 165 -4.76 8.94 -8.16
C ASP A 165 -3.65 7.93 -7.86
N GLU A 166 -2.58 8.30 -7.15
CA GLU A 166 -1.48 7.42 -6.73
C GLU A 166 -1.96 6.17 -5.95
N GLY A 167 -2.97 6.31 -5.09
CA GLY A 167 -3.41 5.24 -4.20
C GLY A 167 -2.61 5.15 -2.91
N TYR A 168 -1.80 6.17 -2.62
CA TYR A 168 -1.10 6.35 -1.36
C TYR A 168 -1.83 7.41 -0.52
N ASP A 169 -1.98 7.19 0.78
CA ASP A 169 -2.55 8.17 1.71
C ASP A 169 -1.47 8.50 2.75
N GLY A 170 -0.82 9.65 2.62
CA GLY A 170 0.23 10.10 3.55
C GLY A 170 -0.30 10.54 4.92
N SER A 171 -1.62 10.51 5.15
CA SER A 171 -2.19 10.78 6.48
C SER A 171 -2.04 9.58 7.42
N ARG A 172 -2.44 9.75 8.69
CA ARG A 172 -2.44 8.70 9.71
C ARG A 172 -3.31 7.47 9.38
N GLY A 173 -4.01 7.44 8.25
CA GLY A 173 -4.89 6.35 7.84
C GLY A 173 -6.32 6.83 7.60
N SER A 174 -7.05 6.12 6.75
CA SER A 174 -8.45 6.42 6.46
C SER A 174 -9.37 5.20 6.48
N THR A 175 -8.88 4.07 7.02
CA THR A 175 -9.64 2.81 7.14
C THR A 175 -10.85 2.97 8.04
N ALA A 176 -10.66 3.69 9.16
CA ALA A 176 -11.74 4.19 9.98
C ALA A 176 -11.64 5.71 10.12
N LEU A 177 -12.76 6.45 10.10
CA LEU A 177 -12.76 7.89 10.31
C LEU A 177 -13.86 8.31 11.29
N PRO A 178 -13.60 9.28 12.18
CA PRO A 178 -14.63 9.85 13.03
C PRO A 178 -15.61 10.70 12.22
N THR A 179 -16.85 10.77 12.67
CA THR A 179 -17.88 11.67 12.15
C THR A 179 -18.67 12.27 13.30
N ARG A 180 -19.46 13.31 13.05
CA ARG A 180 -20.32 13.93 14.08
C ARG A 180 -21.38 13.00 14.68
N TRP A 181 -21.66 11.88 14.01
CA TRP A 181 -22.76 10.96 14.36
C TRP A 181 -22.24 9.56 14.75
N GLY A 182 -20.92 9.36 14.77
CA GLY A 182 -20.37 8.02 14.80
C GLY A 182 -19.04 7.92 14.08
N SER A 183 -18.93 6.94 13.22
CA SER A 183 -17.71 6.66 12.47
C SER A 183 -17.99 5.93 11.16
N THR A 184 -17.00 5.93 10.28
CA THR A 184 -17.02 5.14 9.05
C THR A 184 -15.91 4.09 9.06
N LEU A 185 -16.17 2.96 8.41
CA LEU A 185 -15.18 1.93 8.09
C LEU A 185 -15.18 1.68 6.58
N GLN A 186 -14.01 1.56 5.96
CA GLN A 186 -13.90 1.48 4.51
C GLN A 186 -12.56 0.89 4.05
N ALA A 187 -12.58 0.32 2.85
CA ALA A 187 -11.41 -0.19 2.15
C ALA A 187 -11.65 -0.10 0.65
N TYR A 188 -10.62 -0.10 -0.16
CA TYR A 188 -10.76 0.05 -1.60
C TYR A 188 -9.77 -0.81 -2.38
N SER A 189 -10.00 -0.94 -3.67
CA SER A 189 -9.07 -1.57 -4.61
C SER A 189 -8.98 -0.72 -5.87
N ILE A 190 -7.79 -0.70 -6.46
CA ILE A 190 -7.47 0.05 -7.67
C ILE A 190 -7.28 -0.95 -8.80
N ASN A 191 -7.88 -0.67 -9.96
CA ASN A 191 -7.54 -1.36 -11.19
C ASN A 191 -6.15 -0.92 -11.67
N ARG A 192 -5.15 -1.79 -11.48
CA ARG A 192 -3.76 -1.57 -11.88
C ARG A 192 -3.43 -2.18 -13.24
N SER A 193 -4.40 -2.80 -13.92
CA SER A 193 -4.16 -3.49 -15.19
C SER A 193 -4.06 -2.56 -16.40
N ARG A 194 -3.98 -1.25 -16.18
CA ARG A 194 -3.93 -0.23 -17.22
C ARG A 194 -2.90 0.82 -16.88
N THR A 195 -2.28 1.40 -17.91
CA THR A 195 -1.42 2.57 -17.77
C THR A 195 -2.20 3.70 -17.12
N ARG A 196 -1.55 4.37 -16.18
CA ARG A 196 -2.11 5.49 -15.43
C ARG A 196 -1.11 6.62 -15.37
N LEU A 197 -1.62 7.83 -15.27
CA LEU A 197 -0.85 8.99 -14.83
C LEU A 197 -1.24 9.26 -13.39
N ALA A 198 -0.27 9.56 -12.53
CA ALA A 198 -0.54 9.99 -11.18
C ALA A 198 0.45 11.04 -10.71
N ASP A 199 -0.07 11.89 -9.84
CA ASP A 199 0.72 12.76 -8.97
C ASP A 199 1.26 11.92 -7.81
N VAL A 200 2.58 11.68 -7.81
CA VAL A 200 3.28 10.77 -6.88
C VAL A 200 3.93 11.56 -5.73
N TRP A 201 4.05 10.92 -4.55
CA TRP A 201 4.57 11.49 -3.30
C TRP A 201 3.86 12.79 -2.92
N ASN A 202 2.55 12.69 -2.65
CA ASN A 202 1.70 13.83 -2.30
C ASN A 202 1.73 14.94 -3.37
N GLY A 203 1.96 14.55 -4.63
CA GLY A 203 1.95 15.44 -5.78
C GLY A 203 3.21 16.26 -6.01
N ALA A 204 4.33 15.89 -5.38
CA ALA A 204 5.65 16.40 -5.74
C ALA A 204 5.99 16.02 -7.20
N PHE A 205 5.69 14.78 -7.60
CA PHE A 205 5.98 14.29 -8.94
C PHE A 205 4.72 14.25 -9.78
N LYS A 206 4.50 15.33 -10.53
CA LYS A 206 3.33 15.48 -11.42
C LYS A 206 3.38 14.54 -12.62
N ASN A 207 2.20 14.05 -13.02
CA ASN A 207 1.98 13.30 -14.26
C ASN A 207 2.92 12.10 -14.46
N MET A 208 3.32 11.42 -13.39
CA MET A 208 4.22 10.26 -13.52
C MET A 208 3.48 9.11 -14.21
N PRO A 209 4.02 8.53 -15.30
CA PRO A 209 3.48 7.33 -15.91
C PRO A 209 3.72 6.12 -14.99
N ILE A 210 2.64 5.41 -14.71
CA ILE A 210 2.64 4.16 -13.94
C ILE A 210 2.32 3.02 -14.90
N GLU A 211 3.27 2.12 -15.02
CA GLU A 211 3.15 0.92 -15.85
C GLU A 211 2.01 0.01 -15.35
N PRO A 212 1.26 -0.62 -16.26
CA PRO A 212 0.23 -1.57 -15.88
C PRO A 212 0.85 -2.81 -15.24
N LEU A 213 0.13 -3.37 -14.27
CA LEU A 213 0.37 -4.70 -13.75
C LEU A 213 -0.64 -5.64 -14.38
N GLU A 214 -0.17 -6.50 -15.29
CA GLU A 214 -1.03 -7.45 -15.99
C GLU A 214 -1.88 -8.26 -15.01
N LYS A 215 -3.17 -8.41 -15.31
CA LYS A 215 -4.16 -9.16 -14.51
C LYS A 215 -4.46 -8.56 -13.12
N GLU A 216 -3.80 -7.48 -12.71
CA GLU A 216 -4.07 -6.78 -11.44
C GLU A 216 -5.26 -5.82 -11.56
N THR A 217 -6.45 -6.40 -11.66
CA THR A 217 -7.73 -5.68 -11.65
C THR A 217 -8.31 -5.58 -10.23
N VAL A 218 -9.50 -5.00 -10.08
CA VAL A 218 -10.25 -5.03 -8.80
C VAL A 218 -10.82 -6.41 -8.46
N THR A 219 -10.81 -7.36 -9.41
CA THR A 219 -11.23 -8.74 -9.15
C THR A 219 -10.25 -9.41 -8.19
N GLY A 220 -10.79 -10.09 -7.19
CA GLY A 220 -10.05 -10.64 -6.06
C GLY A 220 -9.93 -9.67 -4.88
N SER A 221 -10.41 -8.41 -4.97
CA SER A 221 -10.50 -7.55 -3.78
C SER A 221 -11.36 -8.24 -2.71
N LYS A 222 -10.85 -8.28 -1.47
CA LYS A 222 -11.37 -9.12 -0.40
C LYS A 222 -11.26 -8.43 0.96
N ILE A 223 -12.36 -8.42 1.72
CA ILE A 223 -12.41 -7.89 3.09
C ILE A 223 -13.03 -8.89 4.06
N ALA A 224 -12.62 -8.77 5.33
CA ALA A 224 -13.37 -9.26 6.47
C ALA A 224 -14.13 -8.08 7.11
N LEU A 225 -15.39 -8.29 7.47
CA LEU A 225 -16.17 -7.41 8.33
C LEU A 225 -16.59 -8.19 9.58
N PHE A 226 -16.35 -7.66 10.76
CA PHE A 226 -16.68 -8.34 12.02
C PHE A 226 -17.29 -7.37 13.04
N GLY A 227 -18.03 -7.93 13.98
CA GLY A 227 -18.52 -7.24 15.17
C GLY A 227 -18.41 -8.17 16.37
N VAL A 228 -17.80 -7.71 17.46
CA VAL A 228 -17.49 -8.53 18.64
C VAL A 228 -17.57 -7.69 19.92
N PRO A 229 -17.71 -8.32 21.10
CA PRO A 229 -17.52 -7.62 22.37
C PRO A 229 -16.21 -6.83 22.36
N ALA A 230 -16.24 -5.62 22.95
CA ALA A 230 -15.14 -4.66 22.87
C ALA A 230 -13.77 -5.25 23.31
N GLY A 231 -13.76 -6.10 24.33
CA GLY A 231 -12.56 -6.77 24.84
C GLY A 231 -11.95 -7.80 23.88
N GLU A 232 -12.71 -8.31 22.91
CA GLU A 232 -12.32 -9.42 22.03
C GLU A 232 -11.79 -8.96 20.66
N ALA A 233 -11.76 -7.64 20.41
CA ALA A 233 -11.39 -7.09 19.11
C ALA A 233 -10.00 -7.53 18.63
N LEU A 234 -8.99 -7.45 19.50
CA LEU A 234 -7.61 -7.82 19.15
C LEU A 234 -7.48 -9.32 18.85
N ASP A 235 -8.15 -10.16 19.65
CA ASP A 235 -8.17 -11.62 19.51
C ASP A 235 -8.84 -12.02 18.21
N THR A 236 -9.92 -11.34 17.87
CA THR A 236 -10.66 -11.54 16.61
C THR A 236 -9.80 -11.18 15.41
N ILE A 237 -9.05 -10.08 15.44
CA ILE A 237 -8.08 -9.74 14.38
C ILE A 237 -7.07 -10.87 14.19
N GLY A 238 -6.49 -11.39 15.27
CA GLY A 238 -5.54 -12.50 15.20
C GLY A 238 -6.16 -13.79 14.63
N ALA A 239 -7.42 -14.08 15.00
CA ALA A 239 -8.15 -15.23 14.47
C ALA A 239 -8.50 -15.07 12.98
N ILE A 240 -8.80 -13.85 12.51
CA ILE A 240 -8.99 -13.53 11.10
C ILE A 240 -7.68 -13.75 10.34
N GLU A 241 -6.56 -13.25 10.87
CA GLU A 241 -5.24 -13.43 10.25
C GLU A 241 -4.93 -14.91 9.99
N GLN A 242 -5.14 -15.77 10.99
CA GLN A 242 -4.93 -17.21 10.84
C GLN A 242 -5.93 -17.87 9.88
N ALA A 243 -7.22 -17.52 9.99
CA ALA A 243 -8.29 -18.13 9.18
C ALA A 243 -8.22 -17.74 7.68
N GLU A 244 -7.58 -16.62 7.36
CA GLU A 244 -7.45 -16.08 6.01
C GLU A 244 -6.02 -16.18 5.44
N GLY A 245 -5.08 -16.76 6.20
CA GLY A 245 -3.69 -16.91 5.77
C GLY A 245 -2.94 -15.59 5.64
N LEU A 246 -3.28 -14.59 6.46
CA LEU A 246 -2.56 -13.32 6.52
C LEU A 246 -1.29 -13.44 7.37
N PRO A 247 -0.34 -12.50 7.24
CA PRO A 247 0.81 -12.45 8.13
C PRO A 247 0.38 -12.42 9.60
N HIS A 248 0.78 -13.47 10.34
CA HIS A 248 0.53 -13.63 11.77
C HIS A 248 1.84 -13.94 12.50
N PRO A 249 2.80 -12.98 12.54
CA PRO A 249 4.12 -13.21 13.11
C PRO A 249 4.03 -13.55 14.60
N VAL A 250 4.73 -14.62 15.00
CA VAL A 250 4.78 -15.15 16.36
C VAL A 250 6.23 -15.07 16.86
N TYR A 251 6.40 -14.53 18.06
CA TYR A 251 7.69 -14.48 18.76
C TYR A 251 7.60 -15.29 20.05
N LYS A 252 8.48 -16.29 20.21
CA LYS A 252 8.50 -17.22 21.37
C LYS A 252 7.10 -17.79 21.69
N GLY A 253 6.35 -18.20 20.66
CA GLY A 253 5.02 -18.79 20.81
C GLY A 253 3.88 -17.79 21.05
N VAL A 254 4.15 -16.49 21.16
CA VAL A 254 3.15 -15.44 21.34
C VAL A 254 3.06 -14.57 20.10
N TRP A 255 1.85 -14.33 19.61
CA TRP A 255 1.61 -13.36 18.54
C TRP A 255 2.15 -11.98 18.91
N ILE A 256 2.91 -11.34 18.03
CA ILE A 256 3.67 -10.12 18.38
C ILE A 256 2.79 -9.00 18.96
N LYS A 257 1.53 -8.88 18.52
CA LYS A 257 0.59 -7.84 18.98
C LYS A 257 0.09 -8.08 20.42
N LYS A 258 0.40 -9.24 21.01
CA LYS A 258 0.16 -9.59 22.42
C LYS A 258 1.46 -9.88 23.18
N SER A 259 2.60 -9.73 22.53
CA SER A 259 3.89 -10.03 23.15
C SER A 259 4.18 -9.05 24.29
N PRO A 260 4.68 -9.51 25.45
CA PRO A 260 5.14 -8.63 26.51
C PRO A 260 6.37 -7.79 26.09
N GLN A 261 6.99 -8.11 24.95
CA GLN A 261 8.09 -7.33 24.37
C GLN A 261 7.61 -6.07 23.65
N MET A 262 6.29 -5.91 23.43
CA MET A 262 5.74 -4.75 22.72
C MET A 262 6.10 -3.46 23.46
N GLY A 263 6.67 -2.50 22.73
CA GLY A 263 7.05 -1.19 23.28
C GLY A 263 8.40 -1.13 23.99
N ARG A 264 9.19 -2.22 24.01
CA ARG A 264 10.57 -2.16 24.51
C ARG A 264 11.46 -1.33 23.59
N SER A 265 12.35 -0.55 24.21
CA SER A 265 13.33 0.27 23.51
C SER A 265 14.51 -0.57 22.99
N TYR A 266 15.11 -0.11 21.90
CA TYR A 266 16.33 -0.64 21.30
C TYR A 266 17.31 0.49 21.00
N ILE A 267 18.58 0.17 20.74
CA ILE A 267 19.59 1.16 20.31
C ILE A 267 19.89 1.00 18.84
N ILE A 268 19.91 2.13 18.12
CA ILE A 268 20.48 2.23 16.77
C ILE A 268 21.84 2.93 16.91
N SER A 269 22.89 2.32 16.37
CA SER A 269 24.24 2.90 16.36
C SER A 269 25.01 2.47 15.14
N ASN A 270 26.08 3.22 14.85
CA ASN A 270 27.15 2.79 13.97
C ASN A 270 28.23 2.10 14.80
N PHE A 271 28.80 0.99 14.31
CA PHE A 271 29.92 0.29 14.96
C PHE A 271 30.61 -0.67 13.98
N ASP A 272 31.91 -0.88 14.15
CA ASP A 272 32.63 -1.93 13.42
C ASP A 272 32.65 -3.27 14.19
N GLU A 273 33.12 -4.33 13.52
CA GLU A 273 33.19 -5.70 14.05
C GLU A 273 34.02 -5.79 15.35
N GLY A 274 35.00 -4.91 15.54
CA GLY A 274 35.83 -4.85 16.75
C GLY A 274 35.11 -4.22 17.95
N GLN A 275 34.07 -3.43 17.71
CA GLN A 275 33.30 -2.71 18.74
C GLN A 275 32.05 -3.47 19.22
N VAL A 276 31.73 -4.62 18.62
CA VAL A 276 30.51 -5.40 18.91
C VAL A 276 30.36 -5.71 20.41
N ASP A 277 31.43 -6.17 21.07
CA ASP A 277 31.37 -6.56 22.49
C ASP A 277 31.07 -5.36 23.40
N GLU A 278 31.66 -4.20 23.09
CA GLU A 278 31.40 -2.95 23.80
C GLU A 278 29.94 -2.53 23.62
N MET A 279 29.43 -2.56 22.39
CA MET A 279 28.05 -2.19 22.06
C MET A 279 27.01 -3.12 22.71
N ILE A 280 27.28 -4.42 22.75
CA ILE A 280 26.47 -5.39 23.51
C ILE A 280 26.46 -5.02 25.00
N ALA A 281 27.62 -4.68 25.57
CA ALA A 281 27.71 -4.28 26.98
C ALA A 281 26.93 -2.99 27.26
N HIS A 282 26.97 -1.98 26.38
CA HIS A 282 26.14 -0.78 26.51
C HIS A 282 24.65 -1.10 26.42
N THR A 283 24.25 -1.89 25.43
CA THR A 283 22.86 -2.31 25.22
C THR A 283 22.30 -3.02 26.45
N LYS A 284 23.09 -3.94 27.02
CA LYS A 284 22.75 -4.68 28.24
C LYS A 284 22.62 -3.77 29.46
N ARG A 285 23.60 -2.88 29.68
CA ARG A 285 23.57 -1.91 30.80
C ARG A 285 22.36 -0.99 30.73
N ALA A 286 21.93 -0.62 29.54
CA ALA A 286 20.76 0.22 29.32
C ALA A 286 19.42 -0.56 29.38
N GLY A 287 19.44 -1.89 29.50
CA GLY A 287 18.24 -2.72 29.54
C GLY A 287 17.46 -2.79 28.22
N LEU A 288 18.13 -2.47 27.11
CA LEU A 288 17.52 -2.42 25.78
C LEU A 288 17.37 -3.82 25.18
N MET A 289 16.35 -4.01 24.34
CA MET A 289 16.05 -5.34 23.78
C MET A 289 16.94 -5.76 22.61
N SER A 290 17.53 -4.78 21.90
CA SER A 290 18.24 -5.03 20.65
C SER A 290 19.35 -4.01 20.42
N LEU A 291 20.45 -4.51 19.84
CA LEU A 291 21.50 -3.73 19.19
C LEU A 291 21.23 -3.70 17.68
N TYR A 292 21.07 -2.50 17.11
CA TYR A 292 20.71 -2.31 15.72
C TYR A 292 21.76 -1.47 14.99
N HIS A 293 22.32 -1.97 13.89
CA HIS A 293 23.29 -1.23 13.09
C HIS A 293 22.59 -0.30 12.07
N GLU A 294 22.99 0.97 12.00
CA GLU A 294 22.29 2.01 11.20
C GLU A 294 22.45 1.89 9.67
N GLY A 295 23.45 1.16 9.19
CA GLY A 295 23.65 0.91 7.75
C GLY A 295 24.97 0.23 7.41
N PRO A 296 25.11 -1.09 7.63
CA PRO A 296 26.39 -1.81 7.47
C PRO A 296 26.72 -2.17 6.01
N PHE A 297 26.03 -1.57 5.04
CA PHE A 297 26.03 -1.99 3.64
C PHE A 297 26.82 -1.04 2.74
N LYS A 298 27.59 -1.62 1.82
CA LYS A 298 28.26 -0.92 0.72
C LYS A 298 27.28 -0.63 -0.43
N THR A 299 26.41 -1.58 -0.71
CA THR A 299 25.41 -1.50 -1.79
C THR A 299 24.02 -1.70 -1.20
N TRP A 300 23.02 -0.98 -1.71
CA TRP A 300 21.69 -0.90 -1.07
C TRP A 300 20.60 -1.71 -1.81
N GLY A 301 20.91 -2.23 -3.00
CA GLY A 301 20.09 -3.21 -3.73
C GLY A 301 20.64 -4.63 -3.60
N THR A 302 21.94 -4.85 -3.81
CA THR A 302 22.55 -6.19 -3.66
C THR A 302 22.89 -6.57 -2.23
N TYR A 303 22.98 -5.58 -1.32
CA TYR A 303 23.30 -5.74 0.10
C TYR A 303 24.69 -6.33 0.40
N ASP A 304 25.71 -5.88 -0.33
CA ASP A 304 27.09 -6.23 -0.01
C ASP A 304 27.50 -5.56 1.31
N TRP A 305 28.16 -6.32 2.19
CA TRP A 305 28.70 -5.77 3.44
C TRP A 305 29.77 -4.72 3.17
N ASN A 306 29.75 -3.63 3.94
CA ASN A 306 30.82 -2.65 3.90
C ASN A 306 32.01 -3.17 4.73
N PRO A 307 33.19 -3.38 4.11
CA PRO A 307 34.37 -3.90 4.83
C PRO A 307 34.90 -2.94 5.89
N LEU A 308 34.49 -1.67 5.88
CA LEU A 308 34.78 -0.73 6.97
C LEU A 308 34.10 -1.12 8.29
N PHE A 309 32.92 -1.74 8.22
CA PHE A 309 32.17 -2.17 9.40
C PHE A 309 32.37 -3.67 9.65
N PHE A 310 32.29 -4.49 8.61
CA PHE A 310 32.40 -5.94 8.70
C PHE A 310 33.42 -6.46 7.67
N PRO A 311 34.74 -6.36 7.94
CA PRO A 311 35.79 -6.81 7.02
C PRO A 311 35.74 -8.32 6.76
N ASN A 312 35.15 -9.10 7.68
CA ASN A 312 34.94 -10.53 7.50
C ASN A 312 33.57 -10.89 6.88
N GLY A 313 32.84 -9.88 6.37
CA GLY A 313 31.55 -10.03 5.70
C GLY A 313 30.53 -10.81 6.53
N THR A 314 29.75 -11.68 5.87
CA THR A 314 28.70 -12.50 6.47
C THR A 314 29.17 -13.30 7.69
N ALA A 315 30.41 -13.81 7.68
CA ALA A 315 30.94 -14.56 8.81
C ALA A 315 31.20 -13.67 10.04
N GLY A 316 31.64 -12.42 9.83
CA GLY A 316 31.79 -11.43 10.90
C GLY A 316 30.46 -11.05 11.52
N VAL A 317 29.47 -10.77 10.67
CA VAL A 317 28.10 -10.43 11.12
C VAL A 317 27.47 -11.59 11.88
N LYS A 318 27.60 -12.82 11.39
CA LYS A 318 27.10 -14.01 12.09
C LYS A 318 27.69 -14.15 13.50
N ARG A 319 29.01 -13.95 13.65
CA ARG A 319 29.64 -13.94 14.99
C ARG A 319 29.09 -12.81 15.87
N ALA A 320 28.79 -11.64 15.31
CA ALA A 320 28.21 -10.53 16.06
C ALA A 320 26.80 -10.84 16.56
N VAL A 321 25.98 -11.45 15.70
CA VAL A 321 24.64 -11.98 16.04
C VAL A 321 24.74 -13.02 17.16
N GLU A 322 25.62 -14.02 17.01
CA GLU A 322 25.81 -15.08 18.01
C GLU A 322 26.22 -14.52 19.37
N LYS A 323 27.10 -13.51 19.41
CA LYS A 323 27.49 -12.80 20.63
C LYS A 323 26.31 -12.04 21.26
N ALA A 324 25.50 -11.35 20.45
CA ALA A 324 24.33 -10.62 20.94
C ALA A 324 23.28 -11.58 21.54
N HIS A 325 22.99 -12.70 20.85
CA HIS A 325 22.09 -13.73 21.35
C HIS A 325 22.61 -14.38 22.64
N ALA A 326 23.91 -14.63 22.77
CA ALA A 326 24.52 -15.12 24.02
C ALA A 326 24.35 -14.14 25.19
N ALA A 327 24.10 -12.86 24.91
CA ALA A 327 23.79 -11.83 25.89
C ALA A 327 22.28 -11.56 26.09
N ASP A 328 21.40 -12.37 25.47
CA ASP A 328 19.94 -12.19 25.42
C ASP A 328 19.52 -10.84 24.78
N ILE A 329 20.25 -10.44 23.73
CA ILE A 329 20.02 -9.21 22.95
C ILE A 329 19.77 -9.58 21.49
N HIS A 330 18.75 -8.99 20.87
CA HIS A 330 18.50 -9.12 19.43
C HIS A 330 19.49 -8.27 18.63
N PHE A 331 19.85 -8.72 17.43
CA PHE A 331 20.74 -8.01 16.52
C PHE A 331 20.02 -7.67 15.22
N GLY A 332 19.88 -6.38 14.93
CA GLY A 332 19.19 -5.88 13.73
C GLY A 332 20.07 -4.99 12.86
N VAL A 333 19.62 -4.74 11.63
CA VAL A 333 20.29 -3.83 10.68
C VAL A 333 19.28 -2.98 9.91
N HIS A 334 19.69 -1.75 9.57
CA HIS A 334 18.91 -0.88 8.70
C HIS A 334 19.16 -1.17 7.22
N THR A 335 18.09 -1.41 6.46
CA THR A 335 18.19 -1.90 5.09
C THR A 335 17.79 -0.87 4.04
N LEU A 336 17.12 0.24 4.40
CA LEU A 336 16.64 1.27 3.46
C LEU A 336 15.96 0.65 2.21
N THR A 337 15.10 -0.34 2.44
CA THR A 337 14.59 -1.22 1.37
C THR A 337 14.01 -0.43 0.19
N ASN A 338 14.43 -0.81 -1.03
CA ASN A 338 14.14 -0.17 -2.33
C ASN A 338 14.97 1.07 -2.68
N PHE A 339 15.90 1.50 -1.83
CA PHE A 339 16.92 2.46 -2.24
C PHE A 339 18.08 1.73 -2.90
N ILE A 340 18.52 2.20 -4.06
CA ILE A 340 19.70 1.65 -4.76
C ILE A 340 20.70 2.80 -4.93
N ASN A 341 21.87 2.70 -4.30
CA ASN A 341 22.89 3.72 -4.40
C ASN A 341 23.66 3.64 -5.73
N PRO A 342 24.31 4.73 -6.18
CA PRO A 342 24.88 4.79 -7.54
C PRO A 342 26.02 3.82 -7.82
N THR A 343 26.66 3.29 -6.77
CA THR A 343 27.74 2.30 -6.85
C THR A 343 27.23 0.86 -6.82
N ASP A 344 25.92 0.65 -6.69
CA ASP A 344 25.32 -0.68 -6.72
C ASP A 344 25.45 -1.30 -8.13
N PRO A 345 25.69 -2.62 -8.25
CA PRO A 345 25.71 -3.33 -9.52
C PRO A 345 24.45 -3.16 -10.38
N TYR A 346 23.29 -2.84 -9.80
CA TYR A 346 22.07 -2.51 -10.55
C TYR A 346 22.13 -1.14 -11.25
N VAL A 347 23.09 -0.28 -10.92
CA VAL A 347 23.25 1.07 -11.49
C VAL A 347 24.53 1.18 -12.32
N SER A 348 25.63 0.62 -11.82
CA SER A 348 26.96 0.82 -12.36
C SER A 348 27.69 -0.51 -12.65
N PRO A 349 28.47 -0.61 -13.75
CA PRO A 349 28.60 0.39 -14.82
C PRO A 349 27.41 0.37 -15.80
N THR A 350 26.63 -0.70 -15.82
CA THR A 350 25.50 -0.88 -16.73
C THR A 350 24.18 -0.78 -15.96
N PRO A 351 23.36 0.27 -16.18
CA PRO A 351 22.12 0.45 -15.44
C PRO A 351 21.07 -0.60 -15.79
N ASP A 352 20.49 -1.24 -14.78
CA ASP A 352 19.43 -2.24 -14.98
C ASP A 352 18.21 -1.59 -15.65
N LYS A 353 17.63 -2.30 -16.63
CA LYS A 353 16.45 -1.83 -17.37
C LYS A 353 15.23 -1.64 -16.48
N ARG A 354 15.18 -2.34 -15.35
CA ARG A 354 14.11 -2.35 -14.34
C ARG A 354 14.15 -1.19 -13.35
N LEU A 355 15.12 -0.27 -13.46
CA LEU A 355 15.09 0.98 -12.70
C LEU A 355 13.88 1.85 -13.08
N VAL A 356 13.20 2.42 -12.09
CA VAL A 356 12.00 3.23 -12.26
C VAL A 356 12.33 4.56 -12.94
N LYS A 357 11.52 4.88 -13.94
CA LYS A 357 11.55 6.16 -14.64
C LYS A 357 10.51 7.09 -14.02
N ARG A 358 10.86 8.36 -13.82
CA ARG A 358 9.88 9.44 -13.58
C ARG A 358 9.05 9.71 -14.83
N GLY A 359 9.65 9.51 -16.01
CA GLY A 359 9.06 9.78 -17.32
C GLY A 359 10.16 9.82 -18.37
N SER A 360 9.80 10.10 -19.62
CA SER A 360 10.76 10.16 -20.72
C SER A 360 10.42 11.23 -21.75
N SER A 361 11.42 11.56 -22.56
CA SER A 361 11.33 12.36 -23.78
C SER A 361 12.09 11.65 -24.90
N ALA A 362 12.09 12.22 -26.10
CA ALA A 362 12.93 11.79 -27.21
C ALA A 362 14.03 12.81 -27.50
N LEU A 363 15.17 12.34 -28.02
CA LEU A 363 16.17 13.22 -28.61
C LEU A 363 15.66 13.84 -29.92
N THR A 364 15.79 15.15 -30.07
CA THR A 364 15.38 15.83 -31.32
C THR A 364 16.46 15.78 -32.41
N GLU A 365 17.70 15.48 -32.03
CA GLU A 365 18.87 15.33 -32.89
C GLU A 365 19.76 14.19 -32.38
N ALA A 366 20.66 13.68 -33.23
CA ALA A 366 21.67 12.72 -32.78
C ALA A 366 22.74 13.42 -31.95
N ILE A 367 23.29 12.73 -30.95
CA ILE A 367 24.37 13.24 -30.10
C ILE A 367 25.60 12.35 -30.20
N THR A 368 26.79 12.95 -30.16
CA THR A 368 28.09 12.25 -30.07
C THR A 368 28.38 11.89 -28.61
N ALA A 369 29.40 11.06 -28.34
CA ALA A 369 29.75 10.63 -26.97
C ALA A 369 30.28 11.77 -26.07
N ASP A 370 30.76 12.87 -26.65
CA ASP A 370 31.31 14.04 -25.96
C ASP A 370 30.31 15.21 -25.81
N ALA A 371 29.07 15.05 -26.30
CA ALA A 371 28.07 16.10 -26.24
C ALA A 371 27.75 16.52 -24.79
N THR A 372 27.90 17.82 -24.50
CA THR A 372 27.59 18.45 -23.20
C THR A 372 26.22 19.14 -23.18
N ILE A 373 25.56 19.21 -24.33
CA ILE A 373 24.20 19.72 -24.50
C ILE A 373 23.39 18.63 -25.19
N ILE A 374 22.26 18.23 -24.58
CA ILE A 374 21.42 17.14 -25.11
C ILE A 374 20.05 17.71 -25.48
N PRO A 375 19.69 17.74 -26.77
CA PRO A 375 18.44 18.33 -27.22
C PRO A 375 17.27 17.35 -27.02
N ILE A 376 16.20 17.81 -26.38
CA ILE A 376 15.05 17.01 -25.95
C ILE A 376 13.75 17.57 -26.50
N ALA A 377 12.79 16.70 -26.81
CA ALA A 377 11.49 17.10 -27.31
C ALA A 377 10.62 17.80 -26.25
N SER A 378 10.69 17.39 -24.98
CA SER A 378 9.90 17.94 -23.88
C SER A 378 10.71 18.06 -22.58
N PRO A 379 10.57 19.16 -21.81
CA PRO A 379 11.23 19.36 -20.53
C PRO A 379 10.46 18.79 -19.33
N GLU A 380 9.23 18.29 -19.53
CA GLU A 380 8.23 17.98 -18.49
C GLU A 380 8.78 17.19 -17.28
N TYR A 381 9.64 16.20 -17.53
CA TYR A 381 10.18 15.33 -16.48
C TYR A 381 11.57 15.72 -15.98
N PHE A 382 12.17 16.79 -16.50
CA PHE A 382 13.58 17.13 -16.25
C PHE A 382 13.76 18.39 -15.40
N ASP A 383 12.84 19.35 -15.48
CA ASP A 383 12.93 20.67 -14.83
C ASP A 383 12.17 20.73 -13.49
N TYR A 384 12.55 19.87 -12.54
CA TYR A 384 11.94 19.87 -11.20
C TYR A 384 13.03 20.05 -10.14
N ASN A 385 13.31 21.28 -9.74
CA ASN A 385 14.50 21.59 -8.93
C ASN A 385 14.39 21.26 -7.44
N GLN A 386 13.19 21.02 -6.91
CA GLN A 386 12.98 20.77 -5.48
C GLN A 386 13.23 19.29 -5.11
N ASP A 387 12.86 18.36 -5.99
CA ASP A 387 13.03 16.91 -5.77
C ASP A 387 13.72 16.25 -6.99
N ASN A 388 14.98 16.63 -7.23
CA ASN A 388 15.82 16.09 -8.31
C ASN A 388 17.30 16.20 -7.95
N TRP A 389 17.75 15.28 -7.09
CA TRP A 389 19.05 15.33 -6.44
C TRP A 389 20.18 14.79 -7.32
N LEU A 390 19.94 13.67 -7.99
CA LEU A 390 20.96 13.09 -8.87
C LEU A 390 21.02 13.79 -10.23
N ARG A 391 19.89 14.36 -10.69
CA ARG A 391 19.72 14.91 -12.05
C ARG A 391 20.15 13.89 -13.11
N LEU A 392 19.70 12.67 -12.92
CA LEU A 392 20.12 11.50 -13.67
C LEU A 392 19.12 11.10 -14.74
N VAL A 393 19.60 10.90 -15.97
CA VAL A 393 18.84 10.34 -17.09
C VAL A 393 19.54 9.09 -17.63
N ARG A 394 18.79 8.23 -18.31
CA ARG A 394 19.29 7.04 -19.01
C ARG A 394 18.95 7.10 -20.50
N ILE A 395 19.92 6.81 -21.36
CA ILE A 395 19.73 6.55 -22.80
C ILE A 395 20.39 5.22 -23.13
N GLY A 396 19.61 4.20 -23.49
CA GLY A 396 20.13 2.83 -23.62
C GLY A 396 20.78 2.36 -22.31
N ASP A 397 22.06 2.03 -22.37
CA ASP A 397 22.88 1.58 -21.24
C ASP A 397 23.79 2.70 -20.68
N GLU A 398 23.58 3.95 -21.10
CA GLU A 398 24.33 5.10 -20.60
C GLU A 398 23.53 5.89 -19.56
N LEU A 399 24.20 6.28 -18.48
CA LEU A 399 23.72 7.25 -17.50
C LEU A 399 24.36 8.62 -17.75
N ILE A 400 23.55 9.67 -17.66
CA ILE A 400 24.00 11.05 -17.89
C ILE A 400 23.47 11.93 -16.76
N ARG A 401 24.34 12.75 -16.18
CA ARG A 401 23.92 13.83 -15.26
C ARG A 401 23.81 15.14 -16.01
N TYR A 402 22.92 16.03 -15.59
CA TYR A 402 22.79 17.37 -16.16
C TYR A 402 22.65 18.42 -15.06
N ARG A 403 23.06 19.66 -15.36
CA ARG A 403 22.92 20.77 -14.39
C ARG A 403 21.57 21.45 -14.50
N ALA A 404 21.07 21.68 -15.71
CA ALA A 404 19.85 22.47 -15.91
C ALA A 404 19.11 22.06 -17.18
N VAL A 405 17.88 22.54 -17.31
CA VAL A 405 17.07 22.45 -18.52
C VAL A 405 16.93 23.86 -19.10
N SER A 406 16.95 24.02 -20.41
CA SER A 406 16.70 25.32 -21.04
C SER A 406 15.25 25.77 -20.79
N LYS A 407 15.06 27.08 -20.55
CA LYS A 407 13.75 27.65 -20.17
C LYS A 407 12.77 27.78 -21.34
N THR A 408 13.27 27.82 -22.56
CA THR A 408 12.46 28.01 -23.78
C THR A 408 12.90 27.02 -24.84
N ALA A 409 11.97 26.68 -25.73
CA ALA A 409 12.26 25.86 -26.89
C ALA A 409 13.36 26.51 -27.79
N PRO A 410 14.21 25.71 -28.46
CA PRO A 410 14.31 24.25 -28.36
C PRO A 410 14.82 23.81 -26.97
N TYR A 411 14.18 22.78 -26.41
CA TYR A 411 14.48 22.32 -25.06
C TYR A 411 15.76 21.48 -25.06
N GLN A 412 16.60 21.71 -24.05
CA GLN A 412 17.92 21.09 -23.94
C GLN A 412 18.24 20.79 -22.48
N LEU A 413 18.92 19.67 -22.23
CA LEU A 413 19.67 19.45 -21.00
C LEU A 413 21.04 20.12 -21.17
N LEU A 414 21.45 20.88 -20.15
CA LEU A 414 22.65 21.71 -20.16
C LEU A 414 23.70 21.18 -19.18
N ASP A 415 24.96 21.36 -19.56
CA ASP A 415 26.15 20.91 -18.84
C ASP A 415 26.06 19.43 -18.45
N CYS A 416 25.84 18.60 -19.48
CA CYS A 416 25.72 17.17 -19.34
C CYS A 416 27.07 16.51 -19.07
N GLN A 417 27.11 15.68 -18.02
CA GLN A 417 28.19 14.75 -17.74
C GLN A 417 27.80 13.37 -18.28
N ARG A 418 28.46 12.98 -19.37
CA ARG A 418 28.32 11.68 -20.05
C ARG A 418 29.00 10.57 -19.26
N GLY A 419 28.55 9.32 -19.45
CA GLY A 419 29.12 8.16 -18.76
C GLY A 419 29.09 8.26 -17.22
N ALA A 420 28.04 8.86 -16.67
CA ALA A 420 27.90 9.03 -15.23
C ALA A 420 27.97 7.68 -14.52
N PHE A 421 28.56 7.69 -13.32
CA PHE A 421 28.75 6.51 -12.47
C PHE A 421 29.48 5.35 -13.17
N GLY A 422 30.34 5.63 -14.15
CA GLY A 422 31.13 4.61 -14.84
C GLY A 422 30.41 3.90 -15.97
N SER A 423 29.22 4.37 -16.37
CA SER A 423 28.58 3.93 -17.61
C SER A 423 29.35 4.41 -18.85
N THR A 424 29.17 3.73 -19.98
CA THR A 424 29.92 4.03 -21.20
C THR A 424 29.23 5.12 -22.01
N ALA A 425 29.92 6.24 -22.22
CA ALA A 425 29.46 7.29 -23.11
C ALA A 425 29.45 6.82 -24.57
N THR A 426 28.30 6.88 -25.25
CA THR A 426 28.17 6.46 -26.66
C THR A 426 27.43 7.50 -27.51
N ALA A 427 27.51 7.38 -28.84
CA ALA A 427 26.66 8.19 -29.70
C ALA A 427 25.22 7.65 -29.66
N HIS A 428 24.23 8.55 -29.59
CA HIS A 428 22.82 8.17 -29.59
C HIS A 428 22.09 8.78 -30.79
N PRO A 429 21.23 8.02 -31.47
CA PRO A 429 20.53 8.52 -32.64
C PRO A 429 19.44 9.52 -32.24
N LYS A 430 19.06 10.36 -33.22
CA LYS A 430 17.80 11.12 -33.15
C LYS A 430 16.65 10.15 -32.83
N THR A 431 15.66 10.64 -32.09
CA THR A 431 14.50 9.88 -31.56
C THR A 431 14.81 8.82 -30.50
N ALA A 432 16.07 8.66 -30.06
CA ALA A 432 16.35 7.80 -28.91
C ALA A 432 15.56 8.27 -27.68
N GLU A 433 15.03 7.31 -26.91
CA GLU A 433 14.37 7.61 -25.64
C GLU A 433 15.41 8.09 -24.61
N ILE A 434 15.14 9.24 -24.01
CA ILE A 434 15.86 9.74 -22.84
C ILE A 434 14.93 9.69 -21.64
N ALA A 435 15.22 8.78 -20.71
CA ALA A 435 14.39 8.53 -19.54
C ALA A 435 14.96 9.23 -18.31
N LYS A 436 14.15 10.04 -17.61
CA LYS A 436 14.52 10.56 -16.29
C LYS A 436 14.39 9.43 -15.28
N LEU A 437 15.47 9.06 -14.60
CA LEU A 437 15.40 8.12 -13.49
C LEU A 437 14.80 8.79 -12.26
N PHE A 438 13.95 8.05 -11.54
CA PHE A 438 13.34 8.49 -10.31
C PHE A 438 14.39 8.48 -9.19
N ASP A 439 14.52 9.58 -8.45
CA ASP A 439 15.56 9.75 -7.42
C ASP A 439 15.01 10.35 -6.11
N HIS A 440 15.87 10.41 -5.09
CA HIS A 440 15.51 10.82 -3.73
C HIS A 440 16.66 11.59 -3.07
N ALA A 441 16.39 12.27 -1.95
CA ALA A 441 17.36 13.06 -1.18
C ALA A 441 18.58 12.26 -0.66
N TYR A 442 18.47 10.93 -0.66
CA TYR A 442 19.56 10.02 -0.33
C TYR A 442 20.50 9.75 -1.51
N GLU A 443 20.30 10.42 -2.65
CA GLU A 443 21.08 10.22 -3.88
C GLU A 443 20.99 8.78 -4.43
N VAL A 444 19.80 8.22 -4.43
CA VAL A 444 19.50 6.84 -4.84
C VAL A 444 18.55 6.80 -6.04
N VAL A 445 18.45 5.63 -6.68
CA VAL A 445 17.42 5.29 -7.66
C VAL A 445 16.54 4.14 -7.15
N PHE A 446 15.41 3.90 -7.81
CA PHE A 446 14.40 2.94 -7.36
C PHE A 446 14.22 1.74 -8.31
N PRO A 447 13.98 0.53 -7.77
CA PRO A 447 13.61 -0.65 -8.54
C PRO A 447 12.11 -0.68 -8.89
N ASN A 448 11.77 -1.16 -10.09
CA ASN A 448 10.39 -1.56 -10.38
C ASN A 448 10.03 -2.85 -9.60
N LEU A 449 8.76 -3.26 -9.64
CA LEU A 449 8.31 -4.43 -8.88
C LEU A 449 9.08 -5.72 -9.19
N SER A 450 9.51 -5.93 -10.44
CA SER A 450 10.29 -7.12 -10.79
C SER A 450 11.65 -7.15 -10.10
N LEU A 451 12.35 -6.01 -10.05
CA LEU A 451 13.63 -5.90 -9.36
C LEU A 451 13.45 -5.90 -7.82
N GLN A 452 12.33 -5.38 -7.30
CA GLN A 452 12.00 -5.48 -5.88
C GLN A 452 11.91 -6.93 -5.38
N TYR A 453 11.37 -7.85 -6.19
CA TYR A 453 11.36 -9.27 -5.83
C TYR A 453 12.76 -9.86 -5.69
N GLU A 454 13.70 -9.43 -6.52
CA GLU A 454 15.08 -9.89 -6.46
C GLU A 454 15.79 -9.33 -5.21
N ILE A 455 15.65 -8.03 -4.96
CA ILE A 455 16.18 -7.35 -3.76
C ILE A 455 15.62 -7.99 -2.48
N ALA A 456 14.33 -8.32 -2.45
CA ALA A 456 13.71 -9.00 -1.32
C ALA A 456 14.30 -10.41 -1.08
N ARG A 457 14.66 -11.14 -2.15
CA ARG A 457 15.35 -12.43 -2.01
C ARG A 457 16.77 -12.27 -1.50
N ASN A 458 17.51 -11.28 -1.99
CA ASN A 458 18.86 -10.97 -1.49
C ASN A 458 18.82 -10.71 0.02
N LEU A 459 17.85 -9.90 0.46
CA LEU A 459 17.67 -9.58 1.87
C LEU A 459 17.29 -10.81 2.70
N ALA A 460 16.36 -11.63 2.21
CA ALA A 460 15.97 -12.87 2.89
C ALA A 460 17.15 -13.85 3.02
N GLN A 461 17.94 -14.01 1.96
CA GLN A 461 19.15 -14.83 1.98
C GLN A 461 20.16 -14.31 3.01
N LEU A 462 20.40 -12.99 3.02
CA LEU A 462 21.29 -12.33 3.96
C LEU A 462 20.88 -12.59 5.42
N PHE A 463 19.60 -12.43 5.74
CA PHE A 463 19.08 -12.68 7.09
C PHE A 463 19.21 -14.16 7.49
N ASN A 464 18.93 -15.08 6.57
CA ASN A 464 19.09 -16.51 6.80
C ASN A 464 20.55 -16.91 7.03
N ASP A 465 21.50 -16.29 6.34
CA ASP A 465 22.92 -16.63 6.43
C ASP A 465 23.60 -16.09 7.69
N THR A 466 23.14 -14.94 8.20
CA THR A 466 23.72 -14.29 9.36
C THR A 466 22.99 -14.57 10.67
N GLY A 467 21.69 -14.84 10.63
CA GLY A 467 20.84 -14.98 11.81
C GLY A 467 20.35 -13.64 12.41
N ILE A 468 20.44 -12.54 11.65
CA ILE A 468 19.85 -11.24 12.02
C ILE A 468 18.34 -11.41 12.33
N ASP A 469 17.88 -10.69 13.36
CA ASP A 469 16.50 -10.75 13.90
C ASP A 469 15.47 -9.91 13.12
#